data_AF-A0AAJ5ECE1-F1
#
_entry.id   AF-A0AAJ5ECE1-F1
#
_cell.length_a   1.000
_cell.length_b   1.000
_cell.length_c   1.000
_cell.angle_alpha   90.00
_cell.angle_beta   90.00
_cell.angle_gamma   90.00
#
_symmetry.space_group_name_H-M   'P 1'
#
loop_
_entity.id
_entity.type
_entity.pdbx_description
1 polymer ?
#
loop_
_entity_poly.entity_id
_entity_poly.type
_entity_poly.pdbx_seq_one_letter_code
_entity_poly.pdbx_strand_id
1 'polypeptide(L)'
;MTGFQSITLNDDLVEGLQASEWFGELTRIIQEGSNDDAEHAIRRAIYWFFDAQADTSPEMQLVKFWSCIECFLSFENEGKTTTKIKRGLTALLTFGGYGFASLDTWRDLEREIDALYELRSSAVHDARHSHVSDRDITTVSKWAAWAILEVAGLISNGYETRAQIKEQTDRLSAMLQKQSTR
;
A
#
# COMPACT_ATOMS: atom_id res chain seq x y z
N MET A 1 -16.54 -6.82 -32.82
CA MET A 1 -15.38 -7.02 -31.92
C MET A 1 -15.79 -7.99 -30.83
N THR A 2 -15.46 -9.28 -30.98
CA THR A 2 -15.70 -10.33 -29.98
C THR A 2 -14.35 -10.69 -29.38
N GLY A 3 -14.11 -10.28 -28.14
CA GLY A 3 -12.81 -10.45 -27.48
C GLY A 3 -12.64 -9.68 -26.18
N PHE A 4 -13.58 -8.80 -25.82
CA PHE A 4 -13.57 -8.17 -24.51
C PHE A 4 -14.15 -9.11 -23.46
N GLN A 5 -13.42 -9.30 -22.38
CA GLN A 5 -13.94 -9.96 -21.19
C GLN A 5 -15.05 -9.08 -20.60
N SER A 6 -16.26 -9.62 -20.50
CA SER A 6 -17.35 -8.93 -19.82
C SER A 6 -17.03 -8.88 -18.33
N ILE A 7 -16.87 -7.68 -17.77
CA ILE A 7 -16.72 -7.48 -16.33
C ILE A 7 -18.11 -7.20 -15.78
N THR A 8 -18.60 -8.10 -14.95
CA THR A 8 -19.86 -7.90 -14.20
C THR A 8 -19.49 -7.41 -12.81
N LEU A 9 -19.90 -6.18 -12.48
CA LEU A 9 -19.79 -5.64 -11.13
C LEU A 9 -21.08 -6.00 -10.38
N ASN A 10 -20.97 -6.43 -9.13
CA ASN A 10 -22.14 -6.57 -8.26
C ASN A 10 -22.56 -5.18 -7.73
N ASP A 11 -23.76 -5.10 -7.18
CA ASP A 11 -24.33 -3.82 -6.73
C ASP A 11 -23.47 -3.17 -5.63
N ASP A 12 -22.90 -3.97 -4.72
CA ASP A 12 -22.01 -3.48 -3.65
C ASP A 12 -20.75 -2.78 -4.22
N LEU A 13 -20.13 -3.34 -5.27
CA LEU A 13 -18.97 -2.75 -5.94
C LEU A 13 -19.36 -1.49 -6.72
N VAL A 14 -20.54 -1.49 -7.35
CA VAL A 14 -21.04 -0.31 -8.07
C VAL A 14 -21.28 0.84 -7.10
N GLU A 15 -21.99 0.58 -6.00
CA GLU A 15 -22.25 1.57 -4.96
C GLU A 15 -20.94 2.07 -4.34
N GLY A 16 -20.01 1.15 -4.02
CA GLY A 16 -18.69 1.51 -3.49
C GLY A 16 -17.85 2.36 -4.44
N LEU A 17 -17.91 2.10 -5.75
CA LEU A 17 -17.22 2.92 -6.76
C LEU A 17 -17.88 4.29 -6.95
N GLN A 18 -19.21 4.37 -6.88
CA GLN A 18 -19.95 5.62 -7.02
C GLN A 18 -19.83 6.52 -5.78
N ALA A 19 -19.76 5.92 -4.59
CA ALA A 19 -19.53 6.62 -3.33
C ALA A 19 -18.05 6.93 -3.07
N SER A 20 -17.14 6.37 -3.89
CA SER A 20 -15.71 6.50 -3.67
C SER A 20 -15.17 7.88 -4.03
N GLU A 21 -14.82 8.64 -3.00
CA GLU A 21 -14.19 9.95 -3.15
C GLU A 21 -12.70 9.84 -3.58
N TRP A 22 -12.08 8.67 -3.45
CA TRP A 22 -10.63 8.49 -3.70
C TRP A 22 -10.21 8.90 -5.12
N PHE A 23 -11.05 8.72 -6.15
CA PHE A 23 -10.66 9.08 -7.52
C PHE A 23 -10.62 10.59 -7.73
N GLY A 24 -11.64 11.29 -7.22
CA GLY A 24 -11.67 12.75 -7.21
C GLY A 24 -10.53 13.30 -6.37
N GLU A 25 -10.30 12.71 -5.21
CA GLU A 25 -9.25 13.14 -4.29
C GLU A 25 -7.85 12.92 -4.86
N LEU A 26 -7.57 11.75 -5.46
CA LEU A 26 -6.28 11.51 -6.13
C LEU A 26 -6.06 12.50 -7.27
N THR A 27 -7.10 12.82 -8.05
CA THR A 27 -7.01 13.81 -9.13
C THR A 27 -6.66 15.19 -8.56
N ARG A 28 -7.34 15.61 -7.49
CA ARG A 28 -7.06 16.86 -6.77
C ARG A 28 -5.63 16.91 -6.23
N ILE A 29 -5.18 15.85 -5.56
CA ILE A 29 -3.83 15.73 -5.01
C ILE A 29 -2.77 15.83 -6.13
N ILE A 30 -3.01 15.22 -7.29
CA ILE A 30 -2.06 15.21 -8.42
C ILE A 30 -2.01 16.59 -9.10
N GLN A 31 -3.17 17.20 -9.35
CA GLN A 31 -3.28 18.39 -10.22
C GLN A 31 -3.16 19.72 -9.48
N GLU A 32 -3.85 19.85 -8.36
CA GLU A 32 -3.98 21.13 -7.66
C GLU A 32 -3.01 21.17 -6.50
N GLY A 33 -3.08 20.15 -5.66
CA GLY A 33 -2.18 19.84 -4.59
C GLY A 33 -1.92 20.92 -3.53
N SER A 34 -2.09 20.58 -2.26
CA SER A 34 -1.58 21.39 -1.17
C SER A 34 -0.09 21.12 -0.90
N ASN A 35 0.51 21.95 -0.04
CA ASN A 35 1.85 21.73 0.50
C ASN A 35 1.85 20.73 1.68
N ASP A 36 0.75 20.01 1.91
CA ASP A 36 0.60 19.12 3.06
C ASP A 36 1.47 17.86 2.91
N ASP A 37 1.95 17.35 4.05
CA ASP A 37 2.91 16.24 4.08
C ASP A 37 2.30 14.92 3.56
N ALA A 38 1.02 14.65 3.86
CA ALA A 38 0.34 13.45 3.37
C ALA A 38 0.14 13.46 1.85
N GLU A 39 -0.25 14.60 1.28
CA GLU A 39 -0.41 14.74 -0.16
C GLU A 39 0.94 14.59 -0.89
N HIS A 40 2.02 15.17 -0.35
CA HIS A 40 3.37 14.96 -0.87
C HIS A 40 3.80 13.48 -0.81
N ALA A 41 3.38 12.74 0.22
CA ALA A 41 3.61 11.31 0.29
C ALA A 41 2.91 10.56 -0.84
N ILE A 42 1.64 10.89 -1.13
CA ILE A 42 0.89 10.30 -2.26
C ILE A 42 1.59 10.59 -3.60
N ARG A 43 1.99 11.84 -3.86
CA ARG A 43 2.68 12.18 -5.13
C ARG A 43 3.97 11.37 -5.31
N ARG A 44 4.78 11.22 -4.26
CA ARG A 44 5.99 10.39 -4.29
C ARG A 44 5.68 8.91 -4.47
N ALA A 45 4.65 8.41 -3.81
CA ALA A 45 4.22 7.03 -3.96
C ALA A 45 3.77 6.73 -5.40
N ILE A 46 2.98 7.62 -5.99
CA ILE A 46 2.55 7.53 -7.40
C ILE A 46 3.76 7.55 -8.35
N TYR A 47 4.74 8.43 -8.11
CA TYR A 47 5.98 8.43 -8.88
C TYR A 47 6.66 7.06 -8.85
N TRP A 48 6.89 6.50 -7.66
CA TRP A 48 7.53 5.19 -7.51
C TRP A 48 6.71 4.06 -8.12
N PHE A 49 5.38 4.13 -8.01
CA PHE A 49 4.47 3.14 -8.59
C PHE A 49 4.55 3.11 -10.12
N PHE A 50 4.63 4.26 -10.78
CA PHE A 50 4.81 4.33 -12.23
C PHE A 50 6.23 3.99 -12.67
N ASP A 51 7.25 4.45 -11.93
CA ASP A 51 8.65 4.14 -12.21
C ASP A 51 8.98 2.64 -12.04
N ALA A 52 8.24 1.94 -11.17
CA ALA A 52 8.31 0.49 -11.06
C ALA A 52 7.81 -0.22 -12.33
N GLN A 53 6.72 0.25 -12.93
CA GLN A 53 6.15 -0.37 -14.13
C GLN A 53 7.05 -0.21 -15.36
N ALA A 54 7.87 0.83 -15.39
CA ALA A 54 8.83 1.07 -16.47
C ALA A 54 10.16 0.31 -16.30
N ASP A 55 10.42 -0.28 -15.12
CA ASP A 55 11.67 -0.99 -14.86
C ASP A 55 11.67 -2.38 -15.49
N THR A 56 12.85 -2.82 -15.94
CA THR A 56 13.05 -4.12 -16.58
C THR A 56 13.66 -5.16 -15.64
N SER A 57 14.21 -4.76 -14.48
CA SER A 57 14.74 -5.68 -13.48
C SER A 57 13.65 -6.06 -12.47
N PRO A 58 13.32 -7.35 -12.32
CA PRO A 58 12.37 -7.84 -11.32
C PRO A 58 12.65 -7.33 -9.90
N GLU A 59 13.93 -7.32 -9.51
CA GLU A 59 14.38 -6.84 -8.21
C GLU A 59 14.11 -5.34 -8.05
N MET A 60 14.39 -4.55 -9.08
CA MET A 60 14.14 -3.10 -9.03
C MET A 60 12.65 -2.76 -9.07
N GLN A 61 11.84 -3.53 -9.80
CA GLN A 61 10.38 -3.41 -9.74
C GLN A 61 9.89 -3.62 -8.30
N LEU A 62 10.33 -4.70 -7.65
CA LEU A 62 9.99 -5.00 -6.26
C LEU A 62 10.44 -3.88 -5.30
N VAL A 63 11.69 -3.40 -5.42
CA VAL A 63 12.23 -2.31 -4.61
C VAL A 63 11.43 -1.02 -4.78
N LYS A 64 11.04 -0.67 -6.00
CA LYS A 64 10.28 0.55 -6.27
C LYS A 64 8.84 0.46 -5.77
N PHE A 65 8.17 -0.69 -5.89
CA PHE A 65 6.86 -0.89 -5.27
C PHE A 65 6.91 -0.82 -3.74
N TRP A 66 7.96 -1.35 -3.10
CA TRP A 66 8.18 -1.13 -1.68
C TRP A 66 8.48 0.33 -1.34
N SER A 67 9.24 1.03 -2.17
CA SER A 67 9.53 2.47 -2.01
C SER A 67 8.24 3.31 -2.07
N CYS A 68 7.28 2.90 -2.91
CA CYS A 68 5.92 3.46 -2.93
C CYS A 68 5.23 3.30 -1.57
N ILE A 69 5.20 2.09 -1.01
CA ILE A 69 4.58 1.80 0.31
C ILE A 69 5.30 2.55 1.44
N GLU A 70 6.63 2.58 1.40
CA GLU A 70 7.49 3.25 2.38
C GLU A 70 7.26 4.77 2.42
N CYS A 71 6.77 5.39 1.35
CA CYS A 71 6.41 6.83 1.35
C CYS A 71 5.42 7.19 2.47
N PHE A 72 4.55 6.26 2.86
CA PHE A 72 3.52 6.47 3.88
C PHE A 72 3.97 6.00 5.28
N LEU A 73 4.67 4.88 5.35
CA LEU A 73 4.91 4.15 6.59
C LEU A 73 6.32 4.35 7.18
N SER A 74 7.26 4.87 6.38
CA SER A 74 8.60 5.22 6.83
C SER A 74 8.62 6.66 7.35
N PHE A 75 8.25 6.82 8.62
CA PHE A 75 8.26 8.10 9.32
C PHE A 75 9.17 8.02 10.57
N GLU A 76 10.11 8.97 10.63
CA GLU A 76 11.14 9.18 11.68
C GLU A 76 12.11 7.99 11.94
N ASN A 77 13.41 8.30 12.01
CA ASN A 77 14.53 7.35 12.13
C ASN A 77 14.69 6.71 13.51
N GLU A 78 13.58 6.53 14.23
CA GLU A 78 13.59 5.78 15.49
C GLU A 78 13.48 4.29 15.15
N GLY A 79 14.61 3.59 15.25
CA GLY A 79 14.83 2.22 14.77
C GLY A 79 13.66 1.22 14.90
N LYS A 80 13.70 0.17 14.07
CA LYS A 80 12.62 -0.79 13.74
C LYS A 80 11.70 -0.37 12.58
N THR A 81 12.21 0.41 11.63
CA THR A 81 11.49 0.84 10.40
C THR A 81 10.83 -0.34 9.68
N THR A 82 11.53 -1.45 9.50
CA THR A 82 11.01 -2.68 8.88
C THR A 82 9.77 -3.23 9.58
N THR A 83 9.79 -3.38 10.91
CA THR A 83 8.63 -3.89 11.66
C THR A 83 7.45 -2.94 11.60
N LYS A 84 7.72 -1.62 11.63
CA LYS A 84 6.68 -0.58 11.51
C LYS A 84 6.00 -0.62 10.14
N ILE A 85 6.78 -0.73 9.05
CA ILE A 85 6.25 -0.85 7.68
C ILE A 85 5.37 -2.10 7.56
N LYS A 86 5.88 -3.28 7.97
CA LYS A 86 5.15 -4.55 7.84
C LYS A 86 3.80 -4.52 8.58
N ARG A 87 3.79 -4.02 9.82
CA ARG A 87 2.56 -3.90 10.62
C ARG A 87 1.61 -2.85 10.06
N GLY A 88 2.13 -1.68 9.72
CA GLY A 88 1.34 -0.59 9.15
C GLY A 88 0.65 -1.01 7.85
N LEU A 89 1.37 -1.70 6.96
CA LEU A 89 0.80 -2.21 5.72
C LEU A 89 -0.27 -3.28 5.98
N THR A 90 0.02 -4.24 6.87
CA THR A 90 -0.95 -5.29 7.24
C THR A 90 -2.25 -4.67 7.78
N ALA A 91 -2.13 -3.70 8.69
CA ALA A 91 -3.28 -3.01 9.26
C ALA A 91 -4.05 -2.21 8.22
N LEU A 92 -3.36 -1.47 7.36
CA LEU A 92 -3.96 -0.68 6.28
C LEU A 92 -4.75 -1.56 5.31
N LEU A 93 -4.18 -2.69 4.88
CA LEU A 93 -4.83 -3.61 3.94
C LEU A 93 -5.95 -4.45 4.57
N THR A 94 -5.95 -4.62 5.89
CA THR A 94 -6.98 -5.41 6.59
C THR A 94 -8.17 -4.56 7.05
N PHE A 95 -7.91 -3.36 7.57
CA PHE A 95 -8.94 -2.46 8.09
C PHE A 95 -9.32 -1.33 7.13
N GLY A 96 -8.63 -1.26 5.99
CA GLY A 96 -8.89 -0.30 4.94
C GLY A 96 -10.33 -0.34 4.43
N GLY A 97 -10.80 0.81 3.93
CA GLY A 97 -12.15 0.99 3.44
C GLY A 97 -12.43 0.27 2.11
N TYR A 98 -11.39 -0.16 1.39
CA TYR A 98 -11.48 -0.73 0.05
C TYR A 98 -11.19 -2.23 -0.02
N GLY A 99 -11.18 -2.91 1.13
CA GLY A 99 -11.42 -4.35 1.23
C GLY A 99 -10.37 -5.27 0.59
N PHE A 100 -9.08 -5.04 0.83
CA PHE A 100 -8.02 -5.93 0.32
C PHE A 100 -7.99 -7.29 1.03
N ALA A 101 -8.00 -7.28 2.36
CA ALA A 101 -7.99 -8.47 3.20
C ALA A 101 -9.02 -8.37 4.33
N SER A 102 -9.40 -9.51 4.91
CA SER A 102 -10.32 -9.57 6.05
C SER A 102 -9.60 -9.89 7.36
N LEU A 103 -10.31 -9.72 8.47
CA LEU A 103 -9.85 -10.14 9.80
C LEU A 103 -9.65 -11.65 9.95
N ASP A 104 -10.15 -12.46 9.02
CA ASP A 104 -9.91 -13.91 9.06
C ASP A 104 -8.57 -14.28 8.40
N THR A 105 -8.10 -13.46 7.45
CA THR A 105 -6.91 -13.75 6.62
C THR A 105 -5.69 -12.88 6.94
N TRP A 106 -5.78 -11.95 7.89
CA TRP A 106 -4.72 -10.97 8.13
C TRP A 106 -3.38 -11.59 8.53
N ARG A 107 -3.37 -12.76 9.19
CA ARG A 107 -2.14 -13.46 9.58
C ARG A 107 -1.42 -14.09 8.39
N ASP A 108 -2.16 -14.51 7.36
CA ASP A 108 -1.55 -14.98 6.11
C ASP A 108 -0.95 -13.79 5.37
N LEU A 109 -1.67 -12.67 5.33
CA LEU A 109 -1.17 -11.41 4.76
C LEU A 109 0.09 -10.91 5.47
N GLU A 110 0.12 -10.90 6.81
CA GLU A 110 1.30 -10.47 7.58
C GLU A 110 2.54 -11.33 7.25
N ARG A 111 2.36 -12.64 7.11
CA ARG A 111 3.43 -13.58 6.73
C ARG A 111 3.91 -13.36 5.29
N GLU A 112 3.00 -13.09 4.35
CA GLU A 112 3.36 -12.80 2.96
C GLU A 112 4.11 -11.47 2.86
N ILE A 113 3.65 -10.44 3.58
CA ILE A 113 4.31 -9.13 3.69
C ILE A 113 5.73 -9.29 4.25
N ASP A 114 5.91 -10.11 5.28
CA ASP A 114 7.22 -10.41 5.86
C ASP A 114 8.17 -11.03 4.83
N ALA A 115 7.72 -12.09 4.15
CA ALA A 115 8.51 -12.79 3.15
C ALA A 115 8.92 -11.88 1.98
N LEU A 116 8.00 -11.09 1.44
CA LEU A 116 8.28 -10.20 0.30
C LEU A 116 9.11 -8.98 0.67
N TYR A 117 9.07 -8.53 1.93
CA TYR A 117 9.96 -7.48 2.41
C TYR A 117 11.40 -7.98 2.53
N GLU A 118 11.62 -9.22 2.96
CA GLU A 118 12.95 -9.83 3.00
C GLU A 118 13.56 -9.96 1.59
N LEU A 119 12.76 -10.27 0.56
CA LEU A 119 13.25 -10.25 -0.83
C LEU A 119 13.78 -8.88 -1.26
N ARG A 120 13.08 -7.79 -0.88
CA ARG A 120 13.53 -6.40 -1.11
C ARG A 120 14.78 -6.08 -0.31
N SER A 121 14.86 -6.53 0.94
CA SER A 121 16.04 -6.38 1.78
C SER A 121 17.27 -7.01 1.10
N SER A 122 17.17 -8.26 0.65
CA SER A 122 18.25 -8.96 -0.05
C SER A 122 18.62 -8.33 -1.40
N ALA A 123 17.65 -7.81 -2.16
CA ALA A 123 17.95 -7.10 -3.41
C ALA A 123 18.80 -5.84 -3.16
N VAL A 124 18.48 -5.06 -2.13
CA VAL A 124 19.15 -3.78 -1.82
C VAL A 124 20.47 -3.97 -1.08
N HIS A 125 20.52 -4.88 -0.11
CA HIS A 125 21.67 -5.02 0.79
C HIS A 125 22.68 -6.08 0.35
N ASP A 126 22.19 -7.17 -0.25
CA ASP A 126 23.04 -8.30 -0.65
C ASP A 126 23.33 -8.34 -2.16
N ALA A 127 22.78 -7.39 -2.93
CA ALA A 127 22.83 -7.35 -4.40
C ALA A 127 22.45 -8.71 -5.03
N ARG A 128 21.49 -9.41 -4.42
CA ARG A 128 20.98 -10.68 -4.96
C ARG A 128 20.14 -10.42 -6.20
N HIS A 129 20.24 -11.33 -7.16
CA HIS A 129 19.51 -11.31 -8.42
C HIS A 129 18.87 -12.68 -8.67
N SER A 130 17.84 -12.71 -9.53
CA SER A 130 17.08 -13.89 -9.94
C SER A 130 16.34 -14.61 -8.80
N HIS A 131 16.08 -13.91 -7.69
CA HIS A 131 15.34 -14.43 -6.52
C HIS A 131 13.93 -13.85 -6.39
N VAL A 132 13.52 -12.96 -7.30
CA VAL A 132 12.20 -12.35 -7.36
C VAL A 132 11.46 -12.87 -8.59
N SER A 133 10.24 -13.35 -8.39
CA SER A 133 9.37 -13.83 -9.47
C SER A 133 8.34 -12.78 -9.90
N ASP A 134 7.77 -12.94 -11.09
CA ASP A 134 6.66 -12.11 -11.58
C ASP A 134 5.44 -12.12 -10.63
N ARG A 135 5.23 -13.24 -9.93
CA ARG A 135 4.19 -13.36 -8.91
C ARG A 135 4.48 -12.43 -7.74
N ASP A 136 5.71 -12.40 -7.26
CA ASP A 136 6.11 -11.54 -6.14
C ASP A 136 5.89 -10.07 -6.50
N ILE A 137 6.31 -9.67 -7.71
CA ILE A 137 6.10 -8.31 -8.23
C ILE A 137 4.61 -7.98 -8.31
N THR A 138 3.82 -8.89 -8.89
CA THR A 138 2.36 -8.71 -9.03
C THR A 138 1.67 -8.59 -7.67
N THR A 139 2.14 -9.32 -6.66
CA THR A 139 1.59 -9.23 -5.31
C THR A 139 1.90 -7.87 -4.68
N VAL A 140 3.17 -7.44 -4.68
CA VAL A 140 3.55 -6.14 -4.08
C VAL A 140 2.96 -4.97 -4.86
N SER A 141 2.82 -5.07 -6.18
CA SER A 141 2.17 -4.02 -6.98
C SER A 141 0.70 -3.82 -6.58
N LYS A 142 -0.03 -4.90 -6.28
CA LYS A 142 -1.41 -4.81 -5.75
C LYS A 142 -1.43 -4.11 -4.39
N TRP A 143 -0.52 -4.48 -3.48
CA TRP A 143 -0.44 -3.82 -2.18
C TRP A 143 -0.12 -2.33 -2.30
N ALA A 144 0.83 -1.97 -3.18
CA ALA A 144 1.17 -0.57 -3.42
C ALA A 144 -0.02 0.22 -3.97
N ALA A 145 -0.77 -0.35 -4.93
CA ALA A 145 -1.98 0.26 -5.46
C ALA A 145 -3.04 0.46 -4.37
N TRP A 146 -3.34 -0.58 -3.58
CA TRP A 146 -4.31 -0.45 -2.48
C TRP A 146 -3.84 0.54 -1.41
N ALA A 147 -2.56 0.54 -1.06
CA ALA A 147 -2.02 1.49 -0.10
C ALA A 147 -2.22 2.95 -0.56
N ILE A 148 -2.05 3.25 -1.85
CA ILE A 148 -2.35 4.57 -2.41
C ILE A 148 -3.83 4.91 -2.22
N LEU A 149 -4.75 3.98 -2.55
CA LEU A 149 -6.19 4.20 -2.41
C LEU A 149 -6.59 4.44 -0.96
N GLU A 150 -6.11 3.60 -0.04
CA GLU A 150 -6.42 3.70 1.38
C GLU A 150 -5.91 5.01 1.99
N VAL A 151 -4.68 5.42 1.63
CA VAL A 151 -4.13 6.70 2.12
C VAL A 151 -4.85 7.89 1.51
N ALA A 152 -5.27 7.84 0.24
CA ALA A 152 -6.10 8.88 -0.35
C ALA A 152 -7.48 8.99 0.35
N GLY A 153 -8.07 7.85 0.71
CA GLY A 153 -9.28 7.81 1.53
C GLY A 153 -9.07 8.42 2.92
N LEU A 154 -7.93 8.17 3.56
CA LEU A 154 -7.57 8.84 4.82
C LEU A 154 -7.44 10.36 4.63
N ILE A 155 -6.77 10.83 3.59
CA ILE A 155 -6.66 12.27 3.31
C ILE A 155 -8.03 12.91 3.10
N SER A 156 -8.93 12.24 2.36
CA SER A 156 -10.34 12.68 2.18
C SER A 156 -11.07 12.82 3.52
N ASN A 157 -10.68 12.04 4.53
CA ASN A 157 -11.21 12.10 5.89
C ASN A 157 -10.45 13.07 6.83
N GLY A 158 -9.61 13.96 6.29
CA GLY A 158 -8.94 15.04 7.05
C GLY A 158 -7.57 14.68 7.62
N TYR A 159 -6.91 13.64 7.11
CA TYR A 159 -5.53 13.30 7.51
C TYR A 159 -4.52 14.06 6.66
N GLU A 160 -3.89 15.09 7.23
CA GLU A 160 -3.02 16.04 6.51
C GLU A 160 -1.53 15.65 6.57
N THR A 161 -1.13 14.80 7.52
CA THR A 161 0.28 14.45 7.76
C THR A 161 0.54 12.94 7.80
N ARG A 162 1.75 12.51 7.42
CA ARG A 162 2.18 11.11 7.61
C ARG A 162 2.19 10.67 9.07
N ALA A 163 2.39 11.61 10.00
CA ALA A 163 2.32 11.33 11.43
C ALA A 163 0.91 10.88 11.87
N GLN A 164 -0.15 11.54 11.39
CA GLN A 164 -1.53 11.13 11.66
C GLN A 164 -1.86 9.78 11.01
N ILE A 165 -1.43 9.55 9.76
CA ILE A 165 -1.59 8.26 9.08
C ILE A 165 -0.87 7.16 9.88
N LYS A 166 0.33 7.45 10.40
CA LYS A 166 1.08 6.54 11.25
C LYS A 166 0.36 6.23 12.56
N GLU A 167 -0.15 7.23 13.26
CA GLU A 167 -0.90 7.04 14.51
C GLU A 167 -2.12 6.13 14.28
N GLN A 168 -2.84 6.35 13.18
CA GLN A 168 -3.99 5.54 12.81
C GLN A 168 -3.59 4.10 12.49
N THR A 169 -2.56 3.89 11.68
CA THR A 169 -2.09 2.55 11.31
C THR A 169 -1.49 1.80 12.51
N ASP A 170 -0.84 2.48 13.46
CA ASP A 170 -0.37 1.91 14.73
C ASP A 170 -1.56 1.49 15.63
N ARG A 171 -2.59 2.34 15.74
CA ARG A 171 -3.83 2.03 16.47
C ARG A 171 -4.50 0.77 15.92
N LEU A 172 -4.66 0.70 14.59
CA LEU A 172 -5.25 -0.45 13.90
C LEU A 172 -4.38 -1.71 14.07
N SER A 173 -3.06 -1.58 13.95
CA SER A 173 -2.11 -2.68 14.20
C SER A 173 -2.27 -3.24 15.61
N ALA A 174 -2.42 -2.38 16.63
CA ALA A 174 -2.64 -2.82 18.00
C ALA A 174 -3.96 -3.60 18.17
N MET A 175 -4.99 -3.28 17.38
CA MET A 175 -6.24 -4.04 17.36
C MET A 175 -6.05 -5.46 16.78
N LEU A 176 -5.30 -5.60 15.68
CA LEU A 176 -4.95 -6.93 15.13
C LEU A 176 -4.23 -7.80 16.17
N GLN A 177 -3.24 -7.22 16.85
CA GLN A 177 -2.43 -7.95 17.83
C GLN A 177 -3.27 -8.40 19.04
N LYS A 178 -4.24 -7.59 19.47
CA LYS A 178 -5.21 -7.99 20.52
C LYS A 178 -6.11 -9.14 20.08
N GLN A 179 -6.51 -9.19 18.81
CA GLN A 179 -7.25 -10.35 18.28
C GLN A 179 -6.40 -11.62 18.30
N SER A 180 -5.07 -11.50 18.17
CA SER A 180 -4.19 -12.67 18.21
C SER A 180 -4.02 -13.29 19.61
N THR A 181 -4.42 -12.59 20.67
CA THR A 181 -4.31 -13.07 22.07
C THR A 181 -5.61 -13.72 22.57
N ARG A 182 -6.65 -13.77 21.73
CA ARG A 182 -7.91 -14.48 21.98
C ARG A 182 -7.94 -15.77 21.17
#